data_AF-D2IQK6-F1
#
_entry.id   AF-D2IQK6-F1
#
_cell.length_a   1.000
_cell.length_b   1.000
_cell.length_c   1.000
_cell.angle_alpha   90.00
_cell.angle_beta   90.00
_cell.angle_gamma   90.00
#
_symmetry.space_group_name_H-M   'P 1'
#
loop_
_entity.id
_entity.type
_entity.pdbx_description
1 polymer ?
#
loop_
_entity_poly.entity_id
_entity_poly.type
_entity_poly.pdbx_seq_one_letter_code
_entity_poly.pdbx_strand_id
1 'polypeptide(L)'
;AGGRKPWHSINFVCAHDGFTLADLVTYNSKYNLSNGEDNRDGENHNLSRNCGEEGEFASLSVRRLRKRQMRNFFVCLMVSQ
;
A
#
# COMPACT_ATOMS: atom_id res chain seq x y z
N ALA A 1 29.78 -0.37 -23.72
CA ALA A 1 28.95 0.36 -22.74
C ALA A 1 27.85 -0.57 -22.20
N GLY A 2 28.10 -1.25 -21.08
CA GLY A 2 27.22 -2.29 -20.52
C GLY A 2 26.48 -1.82 -19.28
N GLY A 3 25.49 -0.94 -19.45
CA GLY A 3 24.64 -0.46 -18.36
C GLY A 3 23.51 -1.44 -18.01
N ARG A 4 23.02 -1.37 -16.76
CA ARG A 4 21.81 -2.11 -16.34
C ARG A 4 20.64 -1.69 -17.22
N LYS A 5 19.90 -2.69 -17.67
CA LYS A 5 18.68 -2.57 -18.48
C LYS A 5 17.42 -2.57 -17.59
N PRO A 6 16.27 -2.05 -18.06
CA PRO A 6 15.05 -1.93 -17.24
C PRO A 6 14.60 -3.24 -16.58
N TRP A 7 14.70 -4.36 -17.29
CA TRP A 7 14.33 -5.70 -16.79
C TRP A 7 15.21 -6.23 -15.63
N HIS A 8 16.26 -5.51 -15.23
CA HIS A 8 16.97 -5.80 -13.97
C HIS A 8 16.29 -5.17 -12.74
N SER A 9 15.24 -4.36 -12.94
CA SER A 9 14.39 -3.84 -11.88
C SER A 9 13.27 -4.83 -11.57
N ILE A 10 13.01 -5.05 -10.29
CA ILE A 10 11.79 -5.71 -9.83
C ILE A 10 10.90 -4.60 -9.27
N ASN A 11 9.95 -4.16 -10.06
CA ASN A 11 8.98 -3.17 -9.63
C ASN A 11 7.95 -3.86 -8.72
N PHE A 12 7.66 -3.27 -7.55
CA PHE A 12 6.63 -3.76 -6.64
C PHE A 12 5.95 -2.58 -5.94
N VAL A 13 4.69 -2.79 -5.52
CA VAL A 13 3.91 -1.81 -4.74
C VAL A 13 3.73 -2.29 -3.30
N CYS A 14 3.46 -3.58 -3.13
CA CYS A 14 3.32 -4.22 -1.82
C CYS A 14 4.20 -5.47 -1.79
N ALA A 15 4.66 -5.82 -0.60
CA ALA A 15 5.36 -7.07 -0.32
C ALA A 15 4.63 -7.81 0.82
N HIS A 16 5.27 -8.83 1.39
CA HIS A 16 4.80 -9.46 2.62
C HIS A 16 5.02 -8.55 3.83
N ASP A 17 6.09 -7.75 3.81
CA ASP A 17 6.35 -6.71 4.80
C ASP A 17 5.56 -5.44 4.49
N GLY A 18 4.99 -4.84 5.53
CA GLY A 18 4.20 -3.61 5.43
C GLY A 18 2.73 -3.87 5.08
N PHE A 19 2.09 -2.90 4.45
CA PHE A 19 0.67 -3.00 4.11
C PHE A 19 0.38 -3.89 2.90
N THR A 20 -0.76 -4.57 2.97
CA THR A 20 -1.40 -5.12 1.78
C THR A 20 -1.88 -3.99 0.86
N LEU A 21 -2.18 -4.29 -0.42
CA LEU A 21 -2.70 -3.27 -1.34
C LEU A 21 -4.03 -2.67 -0.87
N ALA A 22 -4.85 -3.46 -0.16
CA ALA A 22 -6.10 -2.98 0.41
C ALA A 22 -5.84 -2.04 1.60
N ASP A 23 -4.89 -2.40 2.46
CA ASP A 23 -4.55 -1.60 3.65
C ASP A 23 -3.85 -0.29 3.27
N LEU A 24 -3.03 -0.31 2.22
CA LEU A 24 -2.36 0.87 1.67
C LEU A 24 -3.33 2.00 1.31
N VAL A 25 -4.57 1.66 0.96
CA VAL A 25 -5.64 2.64 0.63
C VAL A 25 -6.68 2.80 1.75
N THR A 26 -6.51 2.09 2.87
CA THR A 26 -7.49 2.01 3.96
C THR A 26 -6.98 2.60 5.27
N TYR A 27 -5.67 2.55 5.51
CA TYR A 27 -5.04 2.96 6.75
C TYR A 27 -3.90 3.96 6.51
N ASN A 28 -3.83 5.01 7.32
CA ASN A 28 -2.67 5.91 7.41
C ASN A 28 -1.66 5.42 8.45
N SER A 29 -2.13 4.74 9.50
CA SER A 29 -1.29 4.27 10.60
C SER A 29 -1.24 2.75 10.65
N LYS A 30 -0.11 2.19 11.11
CA LYS A 30 0.00 0.75 11.41
C LYS A 30 -0.74 0.41 12.71
N TYR A 31 -1.32 -0.78 12.75
CA TYR A 31 -2.09 -1.30 13.88
C TYR A 31 -1.59 -2.70 14.25
N ASN A 32 -0.35 -2.77 14.74
CA ASN A 32 0.39 -4.00 15.04
C ASN A 32 0.30 -4.41 16.52
N LEU A 33 -0.65 -3.86 17.29
CA LEU A 33 -0.79 -4.17 18.73
C LEU A 33 -0.90 -5.67 19.02
N SER A 34 -1.45 -6.45 18.10
CA SER A 34 -1.55 -7.91 18.19
C SER A 34 -0.18 -8.62 18.25
N ASN A 35 0.88 -7.97 17.79
CA ASN A 35 2.23 -8.55 17.74
C ASN A 35 2.91 -8.54 19.12
N GLY A 36 2.34 -7.85 20.11
CA GLY A 36 2.85 -7.83 21.49
C GLY A 36 4.04 -6.88 21.72
N GLU A 37 4.42 -6.09 20.72
CA GLU A 37 5.54 -5.14 20.80
C GLU A 37 5.09 -3.69 21.04
N ASP A 38 3.85 -3.51 21.50
CA ASP A 38 3.23 -2.19 21.76
C ASP A 38 3.22 -1.28 20.52
N ASN A 39 2.94 -1.86 19.35
CA ASN A 39 2.93 -1.19 18.04
C ASN A 39 4.27 -0.53 17.65
N ARG A 40 5.39 -0.91 18.28
CA ARG A 40 6.72 -0.36 17.96
C ARG A 40 7.33 -1.00 16.72
N ASP A 41 6.93 -2.23 16.41
CA ASP A 41 7.37 -3.03 15.27
C ASP A 41 6.78 -2.57 13.93
N GLY A 42 7.45 -2.83 12.82
CA GLY A 42 7.01 -2.48 11.46
C GLY A 42 7.32 -1.04 11.03
N GLU A 43 7.08 -0.74 9.74
CA GLU A 43 7.39 0.56 9.12
C GLU A 43 6.43 1.66 9.56
N ASN A 44 6.96 2.85 9.87
CA ASN A 44 6.17 4.03 10.25
C ASN A 44 5.78 4.87 9.02
N HIS A 45 6.59 4.86 7.97
CA HIS A 45 6.38 5.65 6.75
C HIS A 45 5.87 4.79 5.59
N ASN A 46 4.64 4.28 5.71
CA ASN A 46 4.05 3.38 4.70
C ASN A 46 3.65 4.08 3.39
N LEU A 47 3.75 5.41 3.29
CA LEU A 47 3.29 6.22 2.15
C LEU A 47 1.83 5.90 1.74
N SER A 48 1.04 5.49 2.72
CA SER A 48 -0.34 5.06 2.55
C SER A 48 -1.31 6.24 2.58
N ARG A 49 -2.54 6.01 2.09
CA ARG A 49 -3.60 7.01 2.18
C ARG A 49 -4.95 6.35 2.35
N ASN A 50 -5.57 6.54 3.51
CA ASN A 50 -6.86 5.97 3.92
C ASN A 50 -8.08 6.39 3.07
N CYS A 51 -7.88 7.28 2.10
CA CYS A 51 -8.89 7.83 1.20
C CYS A 51 -9.97 8.70 1.89
N GLY A 52 -9.68 9.21 3.10
CA GLY A 52 -10.49 10.20 3.83
C GLY A 52 -11.03 9.71 5.17
N GLU A 53 -11.19 8.39 5.35
CA GLU A 53 -11.68 7.76 6.59
C GLU A 53 -10.74 6.61 6.96
N GLU A 54 -10.40 6.46 8.24
CA GLU A 54 -9.46 5.42 8.71
C GLU A 54 -10.19 4.09 8.92
N GLY A 55 -9.65 3.01 8.37
CA GLY A 55 -10.14 1.65 8.63
C GLY A 55 -11.27 1.17 7.72
N GLU A 56 -11.72 -0.07 7.95
CA GLU A 56 -12.63 -0.78 7.05
C GLU A 56 -14.02 -0.13 6.94
N PHE A 57 -14.51 0.44 8.04
CA PHE A 57 -15.80 1.09 8.11
C PHE A 57 -15.69 2.50 7.56
N ALA A 58 -16.15 2.66 6.32
CA ALA A 58 -16.14 3.95 5.65
C ALA A 58 -17.38 4.18 4.79
N SER A 59 -17.68 5.44 4.52
CA SER A 59 -18.75 5.84 3.61
C SER A 59 -18.63 5.19 2.22
N LEU A 60 -19.76 5.10 1.51
CA LEU A 60 -19.80 4.47 0.18
C LEU A 60 -18.88 5.19 -0.83
N SER A 61 -18.72 6.51 -0.71
CA SER A 61 -17.81 7.30 -1.54
C SER A 61 -16.36 6.91 -1.29
N VAL A 62 -15.93 6.77 -0.03
CA VAL A 62 -14.57 6.32 0.31
C VAL A 62 -14.32 4.90 -0.19
N ARG A 63 -15.26 3.97 0.01
CA ARG A 63 -15.11 2.58 -0.48
C ARG A 63 -14.96 2.51 -2.00
N ARG A 64 -15.67 3.37 -2.75
CA ARG A 64 -15.51 3.51 -4.21
C ARG A 64 -14.14 4.06 -4.59
N LEU A 65 -13.66 5.08 -3.86
CA LEU A 65 -12.33 5.65 -4.05
C LEU A 65 -11.24 4.61 -3.82
N ARG A 66 -11.31 3.84 -2.72
CA ARG A 66 -10.36 2.77 -2.42
C ARG A 66 -10.26 1.74 -3.55
N LYS A 67 -11.41 1.25 -4.05
CA LYS A 67 -11.46 0.34 -5.21
C LYS A 67 -10.79 0.94 -6.45
N ARG A 68 -10.98 2.24 -6.69
CA ARG A 68 -10.30 2.94 -7.79
C ARG A 68 -8.79 3.01 -7.57
N GLN A 69 -8.34 3.38 -6.37
CA GLN A 69 -6.91 3.49 -6.05
C GLN A 69 -6.19 2.15 -6.16
N MET A 70 -6.78 1.04 -5.69
CA MET A 70 -6.20 -0.30 -5.88
C MET A 70 -5.97 -0.63 -7.36
N ARG A 71 -6.94 -0.29 -8.23
CA ARG A 71 -6.80 -0.46 -9.67
C ARG A 71 -5.72 0.45 -10.26
N ASN A 72 -5.62 1.69 -9.79
CA ASN A 72 -4.58 2.62 -10.24
C ASN A 72 -3.18 2.08 -9.94
N PHE A 73 -2.94 1.56 -8.73
CA PHE A 73 -1.68 0.91 -8.37
C PHE A 73 -1.39 -0.33 -9.22
N PHE A 74 -2.41 -1.18 -9.41
CA PHE A 74 -2.27 -2.37 -10.26
C PHE A 74 -1.89 -2.00 -11.69
N VAL A 75 -2.57 -1.02 -12.29
CA VAL A 75 -2.25 -0.54 -13.64
C VAL A 75 -0.84 0.03 -13.69
N CYS A 76 -0.47 0.90 -12.75
CA CYS A 76 0.87 1.49 -12.66
C CYS A 76 1.96 0.42 -12.67
N LEU A 77 1.80 -0.63 -11.87
CA LEU A 77 2.74 -1.75 -11.81
C LEU A 77 2.82 -2.51 -13.14
N MET A 78 1.67 -2.82 -13.75
CA MET A 78 1.59 -3.65 -14.97
C MET A 78 2.03 -2.92 -16.25
N VAL A 79 2.05 -1.58 -16.24
CA VAL A 79 2.47 -0.78 -17.40
C VAL A 79 3.88 -0.17 -17.25
N SER A 80 4.58 -0.46 -16.15
CA SER A 80 5.95 0.01 -15.91
C SER A 80 6.97 -0.83 -16.69
N GLN A 81 8.02 -0.16 -17.18
CA GLN A 81 9.15 -0.81 -17.89
C GLN A 81 10.12 -1.54 -16.96
#